data_AF-A0A7V5A0G2-F1
#
_entry.id   AF-A0A7V5A0G2-F1
#
_cell.length_a   1.000
_cell.length_b   1.000
_cell.length_c   1.000
_cell.angle_alpha   90.00
_cell.angle_beta   90.00
_cell.angle_gamma   90.00
#
_symmetry.space_group_name_H-M   'P 1'
#
loop_
_entity.id
_entity.type
_entity.pdbx_description
1 polymer ?
#
loop_
_entity_poly.entity_id
_entity_poly.type
_entity_poly.pdbx_seq_one_letter_code
_entity_poly.pdbx_strand_id
1 'polypeptide(L)' 'MRVEEGKIDDSAIYAELGELVAYKKPGREGDHEIIYFNSVGMAIEDIAVAKWIYQTACSKRIGTKLEIWDTPLWV' A
#
# COMPACT_ATOMS: atom_id res chain seq x y z
N MET A 1 16.33 -0.21 -3.69
CA MET A 1 17.51 0.69 -3.62
C MET A 1 18.40 0.37 -4.80
N ARG A 2 18.94 1.34 -5.55
CA ARG A 2 19.90 1.00 -6.61
C ARG A 2 21.20 0.54 -5.93
N VAL A 3 21.44 -0.77 -5.97
CA VAL A 3 22.67 -1.45 -5.52
C VAL A 3 23.83 -1.16 -6.50
N GLU A 4 23.86 0.02 -7.14
CA GLU A 4 24.85 0.31 -8.19
C GLU A 4 26.26 0.53 -7.61
N GLU A 5 26.37 0.86 -6.32
CA GLU A 5 27.67 1.05 -5.64
C GLU A 5 28.02 -0.03 -4.61
N GLY A 6 27.20 -1.08 -4.45
CA GLY A 6 27.49 -2.20 -3.53
C GLY A 6 27.62 -1.84 -2.04
N LYS A 7 27.22 -0.62 -1.64
CA LYS A 7 27.39 -0.12 -0.26
C LYS A 7 26.35 -0.66 0.73
N ILE A 8 25.18 -1.08 0.24
CA ILE A 8 24.09 -1.65 1.03
C ILE A 8 23.43 -2.75 0.18
N ASP A 9 23.34 -3.96 0.72
CA ASP A 9 22.61 -5.09 0.13
C ASP A 9 21.31 -5.37 0.90
N ASP A 10 20.46 -6.25 0.36
CA ASP A 10 19.12 -6.52 0.91
C ASP A 10 19.16 -7.10 2.32
N SER A 11 20.26 -7.69 2.78
CA SER A 11 20.40 -8.16 4.17
C SER A 11 20.44 -7.02 5.19
N ALA A 12 20.73 -5.79 4.75
CA ALA A 12 20.67 -4.60 5.60
C ALA A 12 19.24 -4.07 5.79
N ILE A 13 18.26 -4.58 5.04
CA ILE A 13 16.86 -4.20 5.20
C ILE A 13 16.32 -4.89 6.45
N TYR A 14 16.05 -4.09 7.49
CA TYR A 14 15.53 -4.60 8.75
C TYR A 14 14.14 -5.26 8.61
N ALA A 15 13.20 -4.57 7.96
CA ALA A 15 11.83 -5.04 7.84
C ALA A 15 11.11 -4.44 6.63
N GLU A 16 10.15 -5.20 6.11
CA GLU A 16 9.08 -4.67 5.28
C GLU A 16 8.01 -4.02 6.18
N LEU A 17 7.35 -2.96 5.68
CA LEU A 17 6.35 -2.22 6.49
C LEU A 17 5.22 -3.13 7.01
N GLY A 18 4.80 -4.11 6.20
CA GLY A 18 3.78 -5.08 6.58
C GLY A 18 4.18 -5.98 7.75
N GLU A 19 5.47 -6.26 7.95
CA GLU A 19 5.97 -7.03 9.09
C GLU A 19 5.82 -6.26 10.40
N LEU A 20 6.07 -4.94 10.35
CA LEU A 20 5.92 -4.04 11.49
C LEU A 20 4.45 -3.88 11.88
N VAL A 21 3.58 -3.61 10.90
CA VAL A 21 2.14 -3.44 11.12
C VAL A 21 1.49 -4.73 11.65
N ALA A 22 1.98 -5.89 11.20
CA ALA A 22 1.49 -7.19 11.67
C ALA A 22 2.14 -7.66 12.99
N TYR A 23 2.93 -6.81 13.67
CA TYR A 23 3.65 -7.14 14.91
C TYR A 23 4.57 -8.37 14.80
N LYS A 24 5.06 -8.68 13.59
CA LYS A 24 6.02 -9.77 13.36
C LYS A 24 7.44 -9.37 13.72
N LYS A 25 7.73 -8.07 13.66
CA LYS A 25 8.99 -7.45 14.09
C LYS A 25 8.67 -6.18 14.90
N PRO A 26 9.47 -5.83 15.92
CA PRO A 26 9.28 -4.59 16.65
C PRO A 26 9.56 -3.39 15.73
N GLY A 27 8.95 -2.25 16.07
CA GLY A 27 9.25 -0.97 15.43
C GLY A 27 10.50 -0.35 16.06
N ARG A 28 10.42 0.95 16.39
CA ARG A 28 11.45 1.62 17.19
C ARG A 28 11.60 0.93 18.55
N GLU A 29 12.83 0.61 18.94
CA GLU A 29 13.18 0.01 20.23
C GLU A 29 13.94 1.00 21.14
N GLY A 30 14.41 2.14 20.60
CA GLY A 30 15.03 3.21 21.38
C GLY A 30 14.99 4.60 20.76
N ASP A 31 15.11 5.62 21.60
CA ASP A 31 15.06 7.03 21.19
C ASP A 31 16.30 7.50 20.41
N HIS A 32 17.41 6.76 20.51
CA HIS A 32 18.67 7.07 19.83
C HIS A 32 18.71 6.54 18.38
N GLU A 33 17.75 5.72 17.97
CA GLU A 33 17.75 5.08 16.65
C GLU A 33 17.39 6.09 15.54
N ILE A 34 18.20 6.11 14.48
CA ILE A 34 17.86 6.79 13.24
C ILE A 34 17.25 5.74 12.31
N ILE A 35 15.96 5.89 12.00
CA ILE A 35 15.20 4.96 11.16
C ILE A 35 14.97 5.60 9.81
N TYR A 36 15.37 4.92 8.74
CA TYR A 36 15.09 5.30 7.38
C TYR A 36 13.99 4.39 6.80
N PHE A 37 12.92 5.00 6.31
CA PHE A 37 11.87 4.32 5.58
C PHE A 37 11.86 4.80 4.13
N ASN A 38 11.93 3.85 3.20
CA ASN A 38 11.85 4.12 1.78
C ASN A 38 10.60 3.48 1.19
N SER A 39 9.60 4.29 0.84
CA SER A 39 8.41 3.81 0.13
C SER A 39 8.58 3.99 -1.37
N VAL A 40 8.36 2.92 -2.12
CA VAL A 40 8.26 2.95 -3.59
C VAL A 40 6.78 3.06 -4.04
N GLY A 41 5.85 2.78 -3.12
CA GLY A 41 4.43 2.64 -3.40
C GLY A 41 4.06 1.25 -3.94
N MET A 42 2.91 0.74 -3.50
CA MET A 42 2.38 -0.54 -3.97
C MET A 42 0.92 -0.40 -4.39
N ALA A 43 0.55 -1.01 -5.53
CA ALA A 43 -0.82 -0.95 -6.04
C ALA A 43 -1.89 -1.44 -5.04
N ILE A 44 -1.52 -2.30 -4.09
CA ILE A 44 -2.42 -2.78 -3.04
C ILE A 44 -2.89 -1.65 -2.11
N GLU A 45 -2.05 -0.62 -1.92
CA GLU A 45 -2.36 0.56 -1.08
C GLU A 45 -3.49 1.35 -1.73
N ASP A 46 -3.40 1.59 -3.05
CA ASP A 46 -4.42 2.29 -3.83
C ASP A 46 -5.75 1.54 -3.81
N ILE A 47 -5.73 0.23 -4.11
CA ILE A 47 -6.94 -0.57 -4.21
C ILE A 47 -7.63 -0.73 -2.84
N ALA A 48 -6.86 -0.87 -1.76
CA ALA A 48 -7.43 -0.94 -0.41
C ALA A 48 -8.19 0.33 -0.05
N VAL A 49 -7.60 1.51 -0.30
CA VAL A 49 -8.23 2.81 -0.05
C VAL A 49 -9.42 3.03 -0.98
N ALA A 50 -9.27 2.74 -2.28
CA ALA A 50 -10.34 2.90 -3.26
C ALA A 50 -11.56 2.04 -2.91
N LYS A 51 -11.35 0.79 -2.48
CA LYS A 51 -12.43 -0.10 -2.01
C LYS A 51 -13.17 0.51 -0.82
N TRP A 52 -12.44 1.00 0.17
CA TRP A 52 -13.04 1.60 1.37
C TRP A 52 -13.84 2.87 1.03
N ILE A 53 -13.28 3.75 0.19
CA ILE A 53 -13.97 4.95 -0.29
C ILE A 53 -15.22 4.57 -1.07
N TYR A 54 -15.12 3.62 -2.00
CA TYR A 54 -16.26 3.16 -2.81
C TYR A 54 -17.40 2.62 -1.94
N GLN A 55 -17.10 1.73 -0.98
CA GLN A 55 -18.09 1.20 -0.05
C GLN A 55 -18.74 2.31 0.80
N THR A 56 -17.95 3.28 1.23
CA THR A 56 -18.44 4.44 1.97
C THR A 56 -19.36 5.31 1.11
N ALA A 57 -18.99 5.56 -0.15
CA ALA A 57 -19.82 6.31 -1.09
C ALA A 57 -21.15 5.61 -1.38
N CYS A 58 -21.13 4.28 -1.56
CA CYS A 58 -22.35 3.48 -1.74
C CYS A 58 -23.30 3.60 -0.52
N SER A 59 -22.78 3.44 0.70
CA SER A 59 -23.62 3.55 1.92
C SER A 59 -24.21 4.95 2.13
N LYS A 60 -23.51 5.99 1.66
CA LYS A 60 -23.96 7.39 1.73
C LYS A 60 -24.71 7.89 0.50
N ARG A 61 -24.91 7.03 -0.52
CA ARG A 61 -25.52 7.38 -1.82
C ARG A 61 -24.82 8.57 -2.51
N ILE A 62 -23.49 8.57 -2.50
CA ILE A 62 -22.66 9.59 -3.14
C ILE A 62 -22.12 9.05 -4.47
N GLY A 63 -22.13 9.88 -5.50
CA GLY A 63 -21.56 9.60 -6.82
C GLY A 63 -22.60 9.45 -7.93
N THR A 64 -22.13 9.08 -9.13
CA THR A 64 -22.95 8.91 -10.34
C THR A 64 -22.83 7.47 -10.81
N LYS A 65 -23.96 6.79 -10.99
CA LYS A 65 -23.99 5.46 -11.63
C LYS A 65 -23.81 5.65 -13.13
N LEU A 66 -22.83 4.94 -13.70
CA LEU A 66 -22.60 4.90 -15.14
C LEU A 66 -23.00 3.52 -15.65
N GLU A 67 -23.72 3.47 -16.76
CA GLU A 67 -23.97 2.22 -17.47
C GLU A 67 -22.71 1.87 -18.28
N ILE A 68 -22.30 0.60 -18.22
CA ILE A 68 -21.08 0.14 -18.89
C ILE A 68 -21.34 -0.06 -20.40
N TRP A 69 -22.56 -0.47 -20.76
CA TRP A 69 -23.02 -0.65 -22.14
C TRP A 69 -24.55 -0.49 -22.22
N ASP A 70 -25.04 0.01 -23.36
CA ASP A 70 -26.49 0.04 -23.65
C ASP A 70 -27.02 -1.35 -24.05
N THR A 71 -26.20 -2.13 -24.78
CA THR A 71 -26.48 -3.50 -25.22
C THR A 71 -25.22 -4.36 -25.02
N PRO A 72 -25.28 -5.55 -24.39
CA PRO A 72 -24.09 -6.37 -24.16
C PRO A 72 -23.54 -6.95 -25.47
N LEU A 73 -22.22 -6.92 -25.65
CA LEU A 73 -21.52 -7.42 -26.84
C LEU A 73 -21.34 -8.95 -26.90
N TRP A 74 -21.66 -9.67 -25.82
CA TRP A 74 -21.33 -11.10 -25.66
C TRP A 74 -22.47 -11.93 -25.07
N VAL A 75 -23.71 -11.71 -25.53
CA VAL A 75 -24.80 -12.68 -25.36
C VAL A 75 -24.86 -13.59 -26.58
#